data_AF-A0A6B2T3N6-F1
#
_entry.id   AF-A0A6B2T3N6-F1
#
_cell.length_a   1.000
_cell.length_b   1.000
_cell.length_c   1.000
_cell.angle_alpha   90.00
_cell.angle_beta   90.00
_cell.angle_gamma   90.00
#
_symmetry.space_group_name_H-M   'P 1'
#
loop_
_entity.id
_entity.type
_entity.pdbx_description
1 polymer ?
#
loop_
_entity_poly.entity_id
_entity_poly.type
_entity_poly.pdbx_seq_one_letter_code
_entity_poly.pdbx_strand_id
1 'polypeptide(L)'
;MQSMLTQLARDAACIRSHRTHQRCARRVLMTADRMHSERFDLTQKFLAQMLAVRRSSVSEVAGALAAEGCIQYGRGTITILDRVCLQAHAGSCYQVIRETLDTVLPRHKDPD
;
A
#
# COMPACT_ATOMS: atom_id res chain seq x y z
N MET A 1 31.75 11.50 -16.89
CA MET A 1 30.69 12.51 -17.04
C MET A 1 29.35 11.77 -17.05
N GLN A 2 28.68 11.68 -15.91
CA GLN A 2 27.37 11.02 -15.83
C GLN A 2 26.34 11.88 -16.58
N SER A 3 25.66 11.28 -17.54
CA SER A 3 24.65 11.95 -18.37
C SER A 3 23.49 12.41 -17.48
N MET A 4 23.17 13.71 -17.49
CA MET A 4 22.02 14.28 -16.79
C MET A 4 20.70 13.58 -17.17
N LEU A 5 20.61 13.03 -18.38
CA LEU A 5 19.45 12.25 -18.83
C LEU A 5 19.28 10.94 -18.05
N THR A 6 20.38 10.30 -17.64
CA THR A 6 20.36 9.07 -16.83
C THR A 6 19.93 9.36 -15.39
N GLN A 7 20.36 10.50 -14.83
CA GLN A 7 19.93 10.95 -13.51
C GLN A 7 18.43 11.27 -13.49
N LEU A 8 17.94 12.03 -14.48
CA LEU A 8 16.51 12.33 -14.63
C LEU A 8 15.65 11.06 -14.80
N ALA A 9 16.10 10.08 -15.58
CA ALA A 9 15.40 8.81 -15.74
C ALA A 9 15.36 8.00 -14.43
N ARG A 10 16.47 8.00 -13.66
CA ARG A 10 16.55 7.35 -12.35
C ARG A 10 15.61 8.01 -11.34
N ASP A 11 15.54 9.34 -11.33
CA ASP A 11 14.65 10.09 -10.44
C ASP A 11 13.18 9.85 -10.78
N ALA A 12 12.82 9.88 -12.07
CA ALA A 12 11.46 9.59 -12.52
C ALA A 12 11.03 8.15 -12.17
N ALA A 13 11.94 7.18 -12.28
CA ALA A 13 11.70 5.80 -11.87
C ALA A 13 11.50 5.68 -10.35
N CYS A 14 12.32 6.37 -9.56
CA CYS A 14 12.21 6.42 -8.10
C CYS A 14 10.89 7.06 -7.64
N ILE A 15 10.49 8.18 -8.24
CA ILE A 15 9.21 8.84 -7.92
C ILE A 15 8.04 7.92 -8.29
N ARG A 16 8.11 7.22 -9.43
CA ARG A 16 7.08 6.29 -9.87
C ARG A 16 6.95 5.08 -8.93
N SER A 17 8.09 4.50 -8.52
CA SER A 17 8.07 3.39 -7.56
C SER A 17 7.52 3.88 -6.22
N HIS A 18 7.96 5.03 -5.71
CA HIS A 18 7.47 5.59 -4.46
C HIS A 18 5.95 5.84 -4.49
N ARG A 19 5.42 6.37 -5.60
CA ARG A 19 3.95 6.49 -5.81
C ARG A 19 3.24 5.14 -5.86
N THR A 20 3.91 4.09 -6.31
CA THR A 20 3.34 2.73 -6.36
C THR A 20 3.31 2.10 -4.97
N HIS A 21 4.35 2.29 -4.15
CA HIS A 21 4.37 1.89 -2.75
C HIS A 21 3.27 2.59 -1.95
N GLN A 22 3.15 3.91 -2.09
CA GLN A 22 2.09 4.69 -1.43
C GLN A 22 0.69 4.21 -1.82
N ARG A 23 0.46 3.95 -3.11
CA ARG A 23 -0.82 3.39 -3.60
C ARG A 23 -1.09 2.01 -3.02
N CYS A 24 -0.07 1.16 -2.94
CA CYS A 24 -0.18 -0.18 -2.35
C CYS A 24 -0.59 -0.12 -0.90
N ALA A 25 0.18 0.61 -0.08
CA ALA A 25 -0.11 0.78 1.33
C ALA A 25 -1.53 1.34 1.57
N ARG A 26 -1.93 2.37 0.82
CA ARG A 26 -3.29 2.93 0.89
C ARG A 26 -4.37 1.92 0.53
N ARG A 27 -4.18 1.14 -0.54
CA ARG A 27 -5.16 0.12 -0.97
C ARG A 27 -5.29 -1.00 0.06
N VAL A 28 -4.18 -1.49 0.60
CA VAL A 28 -4.16 -2.51 1.66
C VAL A 28 -4.90 -2.01 2.89
N LEU A 29 -4.63 -0.78 3.35
CA LEU A 29 -5.34 -0.16 4.48
C LEU A 29 -6.85 -0.04 4.21
N MET A 30 -7.25 0.45 3.03
CA MET A 30 -8.67 0.53 2.66
C MET A 30 -9.37 -0.81 2.61
N THR A 31 -8.69 -1.85 2.12
CA THR A 31 -9.23 -3.21 2.11
C THR A 31 -9.40 -3.73 3.54
N ALA A 32 -8.41 -3.52 4.41
CA ALA A 32 -8.52 -3.87 5.82
C ALA A 32 -9.68 -3.14 6.50
N ASP A 33 -9.79 -1.83 6.25
CA ASP A 33 -10.88 -0.98 6.78
C ASP A 33 -12.25 -1.48 6.35
N ARG A 34 -12.40 -1.85 5.07
CA ARG A 34 -13.66 -2.37 4.53
C ARG A 34 -14.00 -3.77 5.02
N MET A 35 -13.00 -4.61 5.26
CA MET A 35 -13.17 -5.98 5.73
C MET A 35 -13.28 -6.08 7.24
N HIS A 36 -13.04 -4.97 7.97
CA HIS A 36 -12.88 -4.96 9.43
C HIS A 36 -11.88 -6.02 9.92
N SER A 37 -10.82 -6.27 9.15
CA SER A 37 -9.83 -7.31 9.43
C SER A 37 -8.45 -6.91 8.93
N GLU A 38 -7.43 -7.15 9.76
CA GLU A 38 -6.02 -6.95 9.41
C GLU A 38 -5.46 -8.12 8.58
N ARG A 39 -6.24 -9.18 8.38
CA ARG A 39 -5.89 -10.35 7.56
C ARG A 39 -6.95 -10.63 6.52
N PHE A 40 -6.53 -10.75 5.25
CA PHE A 40 -7.46 -11.03 4.15
C PHE A 40 -6.75 -11.70 2.97
N ASP A 41 -7.52 -12.47 2.22
CA ASP A 41 -7.05 -13.13 1.01
C ASP A 41 -7.04 -12.14 -0.16
N LEU A 42 -5.84 -11.91 -0.69
CA LEU A 42 -5.59 -11.03 -1.80
C LEU A 42 -4.55 -11.64 -2.74
N THR A 43 -5.03 -12.21 -3.84
CA THR A 43 -4.13 -12.78 -4.86
C THR A 43 -3.29 -11.69 -5.52
N GLN A 44 -2.08 -12.04 -5.98
CA GLN A 44 -1.23 -11.10 -6.74
C GLN A 44 -1.95 -10.50 -7.96
N LYS A 45 -2.79 -11.29 -8.63
CA LYS A 45 -3.56 -10.84 -9.79
C LYS A 45 -4.54 -9.73 -9.39
N PHE A 46 -5.25 -9.93 -8.28
CA PHE A 46 -6.21 -8.95 -7.79
C PHE A 46 -5.53 -7.69 -7.25
N LEU A 47 -4.40 -7.86 -6.55
CA LEU A 47 -3.58 -6.73 -6.10
C LEU A 47 -3.02 -5.92 -7.30
N ALA A 48 -2.57 -6.59 -8.36
CA ALA A 48 -2.11 -5.93 -9.59
C ALA A 48 -3.22 -5.10 -10.24
N GLN A 49 -4.43 -5.66 -10.33
CA GLN A 49 -5.61 -4.97 -10.83
C GLN A 49 -5.98 -3.77 -9.95
N MET A 50 -5.99 -3.94 -8.63
CA MET A 50 -6.34 -2.90 -7.66
C MET A 50 -5.36 -1.71 -7.70
N LEU A 51 -4.10 -1.99 -7.99
CA LEU A 51 -3.03 -0.99 -8.09
C LEU A 51 -2.83 -0.42 -9.50
N ALA A 52 -3.52 -0.97 -10.51
CA ALA A 52 -3.35 -0.65 -11.92
C ALA A 52 -1.87 -0.77 -12.38
N VAL A 53 -1.16 -1.78 -11.88
CA VAL A 53 0.24 -2.07 -12.22
C VAL A 53 0.41 -3.49 -12.75
N ARG A 54 1.60 -3.78 -13.31
CA ARG A 54 1.96 -5.13 -13.74
C ARG A 54 2.19 -6.04 -12.53
N ARG A 55 1.94 -7.34 -12.67
CA ARG A 55 2.15 -8.35 -11.61
C ARG A 55 3.57 -8.34 -11.02
N SER A 56 4.59 -8.08 -11.84
CA SER A 56 5.98 -7.98 -11.37
C SER A 56 6.18 -6.85 -10.35
N SER A 57 5.55 -5.69 -10.58
CA SER A 57 5.60 -4.54 -9.66
C SER A 57 4.88 -4.81 -8.34
N VAL A 58 3.92 -5.74 -8.32
CA VAL A 58 3.24 -6.14 -7.09
C VAL A 58 4.17 -6.90 -6.16
N SER A 59 4.89 -7.90 -6.68
CA SER A 59 5.85 -8.67 -5.88
C SER A 59 6.92 -7.78 -5.28
N GLU A 60 7.42 -6.82 -6.05
CA GLU A 60 8.44 -5.86 -5.59
C GLU A 60 7.92 -4.98 -4.46
N VAL A 61 6.75 -4.37 -4.64
CA VAL A 61 6.17 -3.45 -3.66
C VAL A 61 5.70 -4.17 -2.40
N ALA A 62 5.02 -5.32 -2.55
CA ALA A 62 4.59 -6.13 -1.42
C ALA A 62 5.79 -6.73 -0.68
N GLY A 63 6.84 -7.13 -1.41
CA GLY A 63 8.09 -7.60 -0.83
C GLY A 63 8.82 -6.54 -0.02
N ALA A 64 8.88 -5.30 -0.52
CA ALA A 64 9.46 -4.19 0.22
C ALA A 64 8.69 -3.87 1.51
N LEU A 65 7.36 -3.74 1.43
CA LEU A 65 6.51 -3.53 2.62
C LEU A 65 6.62 -4.69 3.62
N ALA A 66 6.87 -5.91 3.14
CA ALA A 66 7.11 -7.06 4.01
C ALA A 66 8.50 -7.06 4.65
N ALA A 67 9.54 -6.65 3.90
CA ALA A 67 10.89 -6.51 4.42
C ALA A 67 10.99 -5.42 5.50
N GLU A 68 10.17 -4.37 5.39
CA GLU A 68 10.05 -3.30 6.39
C GLU A 68 9.15 -3.69 7.57
N GLY A 69 8.57 -4.89 7.57
CA GLY A 69 7.75 -5.41 8.66
C GLY A 69 6.35 -4.81 8.74
N CYS A 70 5.92 -4.00 7.76
CA CYS A 70 4.56 -3.46 7.77
C CYS A 70 3.50 -4.53 7.47
N ILE A 71 3.82 -5.50 6.60
CA ILE A 71 2.90 -6.59 6.22
C ILE A 71 3.61 -7.95 6.18
N GLN A 72 2.83 -9.02 6.27
CA GLN A 72 3.24 -10.35 5.84
C GLN A 72 2.49 -10.69 4.55
N TYR A 73 3.23 -11.20 3.56
CA TYR A 73 2.66 -11.63 2.29
C TYR A 73 3.08 -13.05 1.92
N GLY A 74 2.11 -13.94 1.74
CA GLY A 74 2.40 -15.32 1.37
C GLY A 74 1.14 -16.09 0.99
N ARG A 75 1.26 -17.04 0.04
CA ARG A 75 0.18 -17.92 -0.43
C ARG A 75 -1.11 -17.20 -0.86
N GLY A 76 -1.01 -15.93 -1.26
CA GLY A 76 -2.17 -15.12 -1.64
C GLY A 76 -2.93 -14.49 -0.47
N THR A 77 -2.36 -14.51 0.73
CA THR A 77 -2.91 -13.85 1.92
C THR A 77 -2.00 -12.67 2.31
N ILE A 78 -2.62 -11.55 2.68
CA ILE A 78 -1.94 -10.40 3.30
C ILE A 78 -2.35 -10.34 4.76
N THR A 79 -1.39 -10.15 5.65
CA THR A 79 -1.62 -9.80 7.05
C THR A 79 -0.90 -8.49 7.34
N ILE A 80 -1.59 -7.50 7.88
CA ILE A 80 -0.96 -6.27 8.35
C ILE A 80 -0.33 -6.56 9.70
N LEU A 81 0.98 -6.33 9.81
CA LEU A 81 1.75 -6.55 11.05
C LEU A 81 1.91 -5.25 11.83
N ASP A 82 2.19 -4.17 11.12
CA ASP A 82 2.28 -2.83 11.69
C ASP A 82 1.49 -1.85 10.82
N ARG A 83 0.34 -1.47 11.34
CA ARG A 83 -0.57 -0.53 10.69
C ARG A 83 0.00 0.89 10.65
N VAL A 84 0.79 1.29 11.65
CA VAL A 84 1.41 2.64 11.70
C VAL A 84 2.52 2.74 10.66
N CYS A 85 3.37 1.71 10.57
CA CYS A 85 4.35 1.53 9.48
C CYS A 85 3.67 1.67 8.12
N LEU A 86 2.59 0.91 7.89
CA LEU A 86 1.88 0.94 6.63
C LEU A 86 1.25 2.32 6.32
N GLN A 87 0.77 3.03 7.35
CA GLN A 87 0.26 4.40 7.20
C GLN A 87 1.36 5.39 6.81
N ALA A 88 2.57 5.26 7.38
CA ALA A 88 3.71 6.08 7.00
C ALA A 88 4.08 5.89 5.52
N HIS A 89 4.05 4.65 5.03
CA HIS A 89 4.25 4.35 3.60
C HIS A 89 3.15 4.87 2.71
N ALA A 90 1.90 4.90 3.18
CA ALA A 90 0.79 5.47 2.43
C ALA A 90 0.87 7.01 2.32
N GLY A 91 1.67 7.63 3.19
CA GLY A 91 1.93 9.06 3.23
C GLY A 91 0.73 9.89 3.70
N SER A 92 0.88 11.22 3.68
CA SER A 92 -0.17 12.18 4.07
C SER A 92 -1.46 12.02 3.28
N CYS A 93 -1.38 11.49 2.05
CA CYS A 93 -2.54 11.15 1.24
C CYS A 93 -3.49 10.16 1.95
N TYR A 94 -3.00 9.18 2.71
CA TYR A 94 -3.89 8.28 3.43
C TYR A 94 -4.64 8.98 4.56
N GLN A 95 -3.98 9.87 5.32
CA GLN A 95 -4.63 10.59 6.41
C GLN A 95 -5.78 11.46 5.91
N VAL A 96 -5.57 12.22 4.82
CA VAL A 96 -6.61 13.04 4.18
C VAL A 96 -7.82 12.21 3.74
N ILE A 97 -7.58 11.04 3.16
CA ILE A 97 -8.67 10.15 2.74
C ILE A 97 -9.33 9.43 3.91
N ARG A 98 -8.59 9.11 4.98
CA ARG A 98 -9.15 8.53 6.21
C ARG A 98 -10.08 9.53 6.88
N GLU A 99 -9.68 10.80 7.02
CA GLU A 99 -10.52 11.86 7.56
C GLU A 99 -11.79 12.06 6.73
N THR A 100 -11.66 12.02 5.39
CA THR A 100 -12.83 12.10 4.49
C THR A 100 -13.75 10.90 4.65
N LEU A 101 -13.20 9.68 4.75
CA LEU A 101 -13.97 8.45 4.89
C LEU A 101 -14.64 8.33 6.25
N ASP A 102 -13.98 8.74 7.34
CA ASP A 102 -14.56 8.75 8.70
C ASP A 102 -15.73 9.74 8.80
N THR A 103 -15.69 10.83 8.02
CA THR A 103 -16.78 11.81 7.92
C THR A 103 -18.01 11.25 7.18
N VAL A 104 -17.81 10.41 6.16
CA VAL A 104 -18.89 9.89 5.30
C VAL A 104 -19.42 8.53 5.76
N LEU A 105 -18.57 7.72 6.39
CA LEU A 105 -18.85 6.40 6.92
C LEU A 105 -18.20 6.32 8.30
N PRO A 106 -18.83 6.90 9.35
CA PRO A 106 -18.30 6.83 10.69
C PRO A 106 -18.12 5.36 11.07
N ARG A 107 -16.91 5.00 11.48
CA ARG A 107 -16.63 3.64 11.92
C ARG A 107 -17.56 3.34 13.09
N HIS A 108 -18.36 2.27 12.97
CA HIS A 108 -18.99 1.71 14.16
C HIS A 108 -17.85 1.20 15.04
N LYS A 109 -17.55 1.97 16.08
CA LYS A 109 -16.65 1.57 17.15
C LYS A 109 -17.46 0.58 17.97
N ASP A 110 -17.20 -0.72 17.81
CA ASP A 110 -17.73 -1.71 18.75
C ASP A 110 -17.34 -1.25 20.17
N PRO A 111 -18.29 -1.18 21.11
CA PRO A 111 -17.98 -0.84 22.49
C PRO A 111 -17.21 -2.01 23.12
N ASP A 112 -16.13 -1.69 23.86
CA ASP A 112 -15.61 -2.58 24.90
C ASP A 112 -16.71 -2.90 25.93
#